data_AF-A0A653TB92-F1
#
_entry.id   AF-A0A653TB92-F1
#
_cell.length_a   1.000
_cell.length_b   1.000
_cell.length_c   1.000
_cell.angle_alpha   90.00
_cell.angle_beta   90.00
_cell.angle_gamma   90.00
#
_symmetry.space_group_name_H-M   'P 1'
#
loop_
_entity.id
_entity.type
_entity.pdbx_description
1 polymer ?
#
loop_
_entity_poly.entity_id
_entity_poly.type
_entity_poly.pdbx_seq_one_letter_code
_entity_poly.pdbx_strand_id
1 'polypeptide(L)' 'MFLWTFNDFNTPFVLFGSTAQPPAADLLSFHIYNASFITWNFGSGAAMSVLLLLFLLVVTGIYLAVTNRRSVRA' A
#
# COMPACT_ATOMS: atom_id res chain seq x y z
N MET A 1 3.52 -2.79 12.12
CA MET A 1 4.19 -3.65 11.12
C MET A 1 3.34 -3.86 9.87
N PHE A 2 2.06 -4.24 9.97
CA PHE A 2 1.19 -4.44 8.79
C PHE A 2 1.17 -3.28 7.76
N LEU A 3 0.93 -2.04 8.20
CA LEU A 3 0.85 -0.88 7.28
C LEU A 3 2.12 -0.68 6.46
N TRP A 4 3.27 -0.89 7.10
CA TRP A 4 4.58 -0.77 6.47
C TRP A 4 4.78 -1.89 5.43
N THR A 5 4.51 -3.15 5.79
CA THR A 5 4.64 -4.29 4.86
C THR A 5 3.71 -4.19 3.66
N PHE A 6 2.46 -3.74 3.85
CA PHE A 6 1.50 -3.58 2.76
C PHE A 6 1.88 -2.48 1.78
N ASN A 7 2.60 -1.45 2.25
CA ASN A 7 3.05 -0.32 1.44
C ASN A 7 4.49 -0.48 0.95
N ASP A 8 5.18 -1.58 1.28
CA ASP A 8 6.59 -1.76 0.92
C ASP A 8 6.77 -1.96 -0.58
N PHE A 9 7.42 -0.97 -1.20
CA PHE A 9 7.76 -0.97 -2.62
C PHE A 9 9.22 -1.38 -2.87
N ASN A 10 10.12 -1.02 -1.96
CA ASN A 10 11.56 -1.03 -2.25
C ASN A 10 12.12 -2.45 -2.38
N THR A 11 11.90 -3.29 -1.38
CA THR A 11 12.48 -4.65 -1.38
C THR A 11 11.98 -5.47 -2.57
N PRO A 12 10.67 -5.51 -2.87
CA PRO A 12 10.17 -6.21 -4.06
C PRO A 12 10.67 -5.60 -5.37
N PHE A 13 10.68 -4.26 -5.49
CA PHE A 13 11.10 -3.58 -6.73
C PHE A 13 12.56 -3.83 -7.05
N VAL A 14 13.45 -3.85 -6.05
CA VAL A 14 14.88 -4.14 -6.25
C VAL A 14 15.11 -5.60 -6.65
N LEU A 15 14.34 -6.53 -6.10
CA LEU A 15 14.49 -7.95 -6.38
C LEU A 15 13.96 -8.36 -7.77
N PHE A 16 12.84 -7.77 -8.20
CA PHE A 16 12.11 -8.24 -9.38
C PHE A 16 12.02 -7.20 -10.52
N GLY A 17 12.37 -5.94 -10.25
CA GLY A 17 12.24 -4.84 -11.20
C GLY A 17 10.79 -4.52 -11.54
N SER A 18 10.59 -3.85 -12.68
CA SER A 18 9.28 -3.38 -13.15
C SER A 18 8.53 -4.35 -14.06
N THR A 19 9.17 -5.44 -14.52
CA THR A 19 8.64 -6.31 -15.59
C THR A 19 8.49 -7.78 -15.21
N ALA A 20 9.09 -8.23 -14.10
CA ALA A 20 9.14 -9.64 -13.72
C ALA A 20 8.60 -9.87 -12.30
N GLN A 21 7.47 -9.25 -11.93
CA GLN A 21 6.83 -9.58 -10.65
C GLN A 21 6.19 -10.97 -10.73
N PRO A 22 6.64 -11.95 -9.92
CA PRO A 22 5.88 -13.19 -9.76
C PRO A 22 4.48 -12.87 -9.19
N PRO A 23 3.46 -13.74 -9.37
CA PRO A 23 2.11 -13.48 -8.84
C PRO A 23 2.07 -13.21 -7.33
N ALA A 24 3.02 -13.78 -6.58
CA ALA A 24 3.17 -13.55 -5.15
C ALA A 24 3.74 -12.16 -4.77
N ALA A 25 4.31 -11.44 -5.73
CA ALA A 25 4.87 -10.10 -5.58
C ALA A 25 4.06 -9.05 -6.38
N ASP A 26 2.82 -9.37 -6.75
CA ASP A 26 1.90 -8.42 -7.37
C ASP A 26 1.35 -7.45 -6.31
N LEU A 27 2.02 -6.31 -6.15
CA LEU A 27 1.72 -5.30 -5.13
C LEU A 27 1.06 -4.09 -5.75
N LEU A 28 0.09 -3.50 -5.03
CA LEU A 28 -0.60 -2.28 -5.48
C LEU A 28 0.38 -1.12 -5.76
N SER A 29 1.46 -1.01 -4.98
CA SER A 29 2.50 0.00 -5.18
C SER A 29 3.19 -0.11 -6.55
N PHE A 30 3.28 -1.31 -7.15
CA PHE A 30 3.79 -1.49 -8.51
C PHE A 30 2.82 -0.97 -9.56
N HIS A 31 1.52 -1.20 -9.39
CA HIS A 31 0.49 -0.67 -10.29
C HIS A 31 0.48 0.86 -10.28
N ILE A 32 0.62 1.46 -9.09
CA ILE A 32 0.74 2.92 -8.94
C ILE A 32 1.98 3.43 -9.67
N TYR A 33 3.14 2.76 -9.50
CA TYR A 33 4.38 3.14 -10.17
C TYR A 33 4.28 3.01 -11.69
N ASN A 34 3.73 1.89 -12.18
CA ASN A 34 3.58 1.63 -13.61
C ASN A 34 2.64 2.65 -14.27
N ALA A 35 1.48 2.91 -13.65
CA ALA A 35 0.57 3.96 -14.10
C ALA A 35 1.23 5.33 -14.14
N SER A 36 1.94 5.71 -13.06
CA SER A 36 2.46 7.08 -12.93
C SER A 36 3.71 7.33 -13.77
N PHE A 37 4.64 6.38 -13.83
CA PHE A 37 6.00 6.63 -14.31
C PHE A 37 6.41 5.80 -15.53
N ILE A 38 5.64 4.77 -15.90
CA ILE A 38 5.91 3.96 -17.10
C ILE A 38 4.92 4.31 -18.22
N THR A 39 3.63 4.30 -17.91
CA THR A 39 2.54 4.60 -18.86
C THR A 39 2.11 6.06 -18.87
N TRP A 40 2.64 6.88 -17.94
CA TRP A 40 2.34 8.32 -17.83
C TRP A 40 0.86 8.66 -17.58
N ASN A 41 0.10 7.71 -17.04
CA ASN A 41 -1.27 7.91 -16.58
C ASN A 41 -1.30 8.39 -15.12
N PHE A 42 -0.93 9.65 -14.93
CA PHE A 42 -0.89 10.27 -13.61
C PHE A 42 -2.25 10.30 -12.91
N GLY A 43 -3.34 10.45 -13.67
CA GLY A 43 -4.70 10.47 -13.12
C GLY A 43 -5.06 9.15 -12.43
N SER A 44 -4.77 8.03 -13.09
CA SER A 44 -4.98 6.70 -12.52
C SER A 44 -4.02 6.42 -11.37
N GLY A 45 -2.74 6.79 -11.51
CA GLY A 45 -1.73 6.68 -10.44
C GLY A 45 -2.12 7.42 -9.16
N ALA A 46 -2.63 8.65 -9.30
CA ALA A 46 -3.12 9.46 -8.18
C ALA A 46 -4.39 8.86 -7.55
N ALA A 47 -5.35 8.40 -8.36
CA ALA A 47 -6.56 7.75 -7.85
C ALA A 47 -6.24 6.49 -7.03
N MET A 48 -5.36 5.62 -7.53
CA MET A 48 -4.90 4.44 -6.80
C MET A 48 -4.19 4.80 -5.49
N SER A 49 -3.37 5.86 -5.49
CA SER A 49 -2.70 6.36 -4.27
C SER A 49 -3.69 6.83 -3.21
N VAL A 50 -4.76 7.54 -3.62
CA VAL A 50 -5.82 7.98 -2.70
C VAL A 50 -6.62 6.79 -2.15
N LEU A 51 -6.94 5.80 -2.99
CA LEU A 51 -7.61 4.57 -2.53
C LEU A 51 -6.76 3.80 -1.52
N LEU A 52 -5.45 3.69 -1.78
CA LEU A 52 -4.49 3.09 -0.85
C LEU A 52 -4.43 3.84 0.47
N LEU A 53 -4.39 5.18 0.44
CA LEU A 53 -4.44 6.02 1.63
C LEU A 53 -5.72 5.77 2.45
N LEU A 54 -6.88 5.78 1.81
CA LEU A 54 -8.16 5.56 2.48
C LEU A 54 -8.21 4.17 3.12
N PHE A 55 -7.70 3.14 2.43
CA PHE A 55 -7.62 1.79 2.98
C PHE A 55 -6.72 1.72 4.22
N LEU A 56 -5.50 2.26 4.15
CA LEU A 56 -4.57 2.28 5.28
C LEU A 56 -5.13 3.10 6.46
N LEU A 57 -5.84 4.19 6.18
CA LEU A 57 -6.52 5.00 7.19
C LEU A 57 -7.61 4.18 7.89
N VAL A 58 -8.44 3.44 7.15
CA VAL A 58 -9.47 2.56 7.71
C VAL A 58 -8.84 1.49 8.61
N VAL A 59 -7.80 0.80 8.14
CA VAL A 59 -7.10 -0.23 8.93
C VAL A 59 -6.51 0.37 10.20
N THR A 60 -5.90 1.54 10.11
CA THR A 60 -5.36 2.28 11.26
C THR A 60 -6.46 2.65 12.23
N GLY A 61 -7.58 3.20 11.75
CA GLY A 61 -8.73 3.57 12.56
C GLY A 61 -9.31 2.38 13.32
N ILE A 62 -9.46 1.22 12.66
CA ILE A 62 -9.90 -0.03 13.29
C ILE A 62 -8.90 -0.48 14.36
N TYR A 63 -7.61 -0.51 14.04
CA TYR A 63 -6.55 -0.89 14.98
C TYR A 63 -6.58 -0.04 16.25
N LEU A 64 -6.68 1.28 16.09
CA LEU A 64 -6.76 2.22 17.20
C LEU A 64 -8.07 2.06 17.99
N ALA A 65 -9.21 1.90 17.32
CA ALA A 65 -10.50 1.72 18.00
C ALA A 65 -10.51 0.45 18.87
N VAL A 66 -9.94 -0.65 18.39
CA VAL A 66 -9.84 -1.91 19.14
C VAL A 66 -8.85 -1.78 20.31
N THR A 67 -7.70 -1.16 20.07
CA THR A 67 -6.62 -1.07 21.07
C THR A 67 -6.95 -0.06 22.17
N ASN A 68 -7.49 1.11 21.83
CA ASN A 68 -7.87 2.15 22.80
C ASN A 68 -8.98 1.69 23.75
N ARG A 69 -9.88 0.80 23.31
CA ARG A 69 -10.92 0.21 24.19
C ARG A 69 -10.35 -0.66 25.31
N ARG A 70 -9.12 -1.18 25.17
CA ARG A 70 -8.45 -1.97 26.22
C ARG A 70 -7.73 -1.10 27.24
N SER A 71 -7.20 0.05 26.82
CA SER A 71 -6.48 0.98 27.71
C SER A 71 -7.39 1.69 28.72
N VAL A 72 -8.69 1.83 28.43
CA VAL A 72 -9.66 2.49 29.33
C VAL A 72 -10.19 1.52 30.41
N ARG A 73 -9.87 0.22 30.31
CA ARG A 73 -10.35 -0.83 31.24
C ARG A 73 -9.27 -1.38 32.17
N ALA A 74 -8.08 -0.79 32.19
CA ALA A 74 -6.99 -1.10 33.11
C ALA A 74 -6.80 0.06 34.10
#